data_AF-A0A093UTM7-F1
#
_entry.id   AF-A0A093UTM7-F1
#
_cell.length_a   1.000
_cell.length_b   1.000
_cell.length_c   1.000
_cell.angle_alpha   90.00
_cell.angle_beta   90.00
_cell.angle_gamma   90.00
#
_symmetry.space_group_name_H-M   'P 1'
#
loop_
_entity.id
_entity.type
_entity.pdbx_description
1 polymer ?
#
loop_
_entity_poly.entity_id
_entity_poly.type
_entity_poly.pdbx_seq_one_letter_code
_entity_poly.pdbx_strand_id
1 'polypeptide(L)'
;MMNHAAGGYTAEQAILLRKYHAIGKIAYHPDYYGNFLLTALDCSNLEKPEEWTFQIQHCWWGPPYLDELKDPKTRLEFYKTRCSKMCEPFRTAGVALPDDEILPIDQSQQWAPIEWDNRRGTVTLAGDAAHSMLPRESHPSYFPLI
;
A
#
# COMPACT_ATOMS: atom_id res chain seq x y z
N MET A 1 4.86 -4.77 -4.17
CA MET A 1 4.07 -3.82 -3.37
C MET A 1 4.89 -3.41 -2.18
N MET A 2 4.96 -2.11 -1.91
CA MET A 2 5.45 -1.58 -0.64
C MET A 2 4.24 -1.12 0.16
N ASN A 3 4.15 -1.54 1.42
CA ASN A 3 3.06 -1.18 2.33
C ASN A 3 3.63 -0.98 3.74
N HIS A 4 3.62 0.24 4.23
CA HIS A 4 4.37 0.62 5.43
C HIS A 4 3.55 1.58 6.31
N ALA A 5 3.63 1.41 7.62
CA ALA A 5 3.08 2.34 8.59
C ALA A 5 4.16 3.37 8.95
N ALA A 6 3.96 4.61 8.53
CA ALA A 6 4.88 5.73 8.75
C ALA A 6 4.33 6.70 9.80
N GLY A 7 5.21 7.22 10.65
CA GLY A 7 4.95 8.30 11.60
C GLY A 7 6.11 9.29 11.60
N GLY A 8 6.17 10.17 12.61
CA GLY A 8 7.28 11.13 12.76
C GLY A 8 7.23 12.32 11.79
N TYR A 9 6.08 12.56 11.16
CA TYR A 9 5.83 13.76 10.38
C TYR A 9 5.71 14.99 11.30
N THR A 10 6.06 16.18 10.80
CA THR A 10 5.71 17.41 11.51
C THR A 10 4.20 17.60 11.55
N ALA A 11 3.69 18.41 12.48
CA ALA A 11 2.26 18.68 12.58
C ALA A 11 1.69 19.24 11.25
N GLU A 12 2.41 20.12 10.57
CA GLU A 12 2.01 20.67 9.27
C GLU A 12 1.94 19.61 8.19
N GLN A 13 2.93 18.70 8.16
CA GLN A 13 2.95 17.57 7.23
C GLN A 13 1.77 16.65 7.52
N ALA A 14 1.53 16.26 8.76
CA ALA A 14 0.44 15.37 9.15
C ALA A 14 -0.95 15.95 8.80
N ILE A 15 -1.15 17.25 9.01
CA ILE A 15 -2.38 17.96 8.59
C ILE A 15 -2.52 17.92 7.06
N LEU A 16 -1.43 18.17 6.31
CA LEU A 16 -1.42 18.05 4.85
C LEU A 16 -1.79 16.63 4.39
N LEU A 17 -1.27 15.61 5.09
CA LEU A 17 -1.59 14.21 4.84
C LEU A 17 -3.05 13.83 5.12
N ARG A 18 -3.88 14.70 5.72
CA ARG A 18 -5.34 14.50 5.84
C ARG A 18 -6.19 15.48 5.02
N LYS A 19 -5.57 16.44 4.33
CA LYS A 19 -6.25 17.58 3.69
C LYS A 19 -7.47 17.24 2.83
N TYR A 20 -7.38 16.22 1.98
CA TYR A 20 -8.42 15.93 0.97
C TYR A 20 -9.47 14.91 1.43
N HIS A 21 -9.07 13.93 2.23
CA HIS A 21 -9.97 12.89 2.72
C HIS A 21 -9.49 12.42 4.09
N ALA A 22 -10.44 12.26 5.01
CA ALA A 22 -10.15 12.03 6.42
C ALA A 22 -9.58 10.64 6.73
N ILE A 23 -9.84 9.64 5.86
CA ILE A 23 -9.45 8.24 6.03
C ILE A 23 -8.38 7.85 5.01
N GLY A 24 -8.75 7.58 3.75
CA GLY A 24 -7.79 7.15 2.72
C GLY A 24 -7.95 7.88 1.39
N LYS A 25 -6.91 7.81 0.57
CA LYS A 25 -6.91 8.36 -0.79
C LYS A 25 -5.98 7.54 -1.69
N ILE A 26 -6.38 7.39 -2.96
CA ILE A 26 -5.63 6.66 -3.97
C ILE A 26 -5.24 7.63 -5.08
N ALA A 27 -4.03 7.51 -5.59
CA ALA A 27 -3.57 8.26 -6.75
C ALA A 27 -2.85 7.39 -7.78
N TYR A 28 -2.86 7.89 -9.00
CA TYR A 28 -2.22 7.33 -10.17
C TYR A 28 -1.32 8.40 -10.79
N HIS A 29 -0.23 7.97 -11.41
CA HIS A 29 0.66 8.86 -12.17
C HIS A 29 0.70 8.39 -13.62
N PRO A 30 0.66 9.28 -14.62
CA PRO A 30 0.67 8.91 -16.04
C PRO A 30 1.82 7.97 -16.42
N ASP A 31 3.00 8.20 -15.83
CA ASP A 31 4.21 7.43 -16.13
C ASP A 31 4.39 6.16 -15.28
N TYR A 32 3.55 5.94 -14.27
CA TYR A 32 3.70 4.79 -13.36
C TYR A 32 2.56 3.79 -13.55
N TYR A 33 2.93 2.59 -13.97
CA TYR A 33 2.04 1.44 -13.98
C TYR A 33 1.85 0.96 -12.54
N GLY A 34 0.98 1.62 -11.80
CA GLY A 34 0.74 1.34 -10.39
C GLY A 34 -0.22 2.32 -9.75
N ASN A 35 -0.41 2.17 -8.43
CA ASN A 35 -1.14 3.12 -7.61
C ASN A 35 -0.37 3.47 -6.34
N PHE A 36 -0.72 4.61 -5.78
CA PHE A 36 -0.31 5.04 -4.46
C PHE A 36 -1.54 5.05 -3.57
N LEU A 37 -1.39 4.60 -2.33
CA LEU A 37 -2.41 4.67 -1.31
C LEU A 37 -1.80 5.39 -0.11
N LEU A 38 -2.55 6.35 0.42
CA LEU A 38 -2.24 7.04 1.66
C LEU A 38 -3.48 6.97 2.56
N THR A 39 -3.35 6.35 3.72
CA THR A 39 -4.46 6.14 4.65
C THR A 39 -4.05 6.57 6.06
N ALA A 40 -4.93 7.21 6.80
CA ALA A 40 -4.79 7.40 8.23
C ALA A 40 -4.86 6.04 8.95
N LEU A 41 -3.88 5.74 9.80
CA LEU A 41 -3.91 4.56 10.66
C LEU A 41 -4.38 4.95 12.06
N ASP A 42 -3.58 5.74 12.76
CA ASP A 42 -3.97 6.38 14.02
C ASP A 42 -3.88 7.89 13.87
N CYS A 43 -5.03 8.55 13.91
CA CYS A 43 -5.17 10.00 13.96
C CYS A 43 -6.20 10.41 15.01
N SER A 44 -6.29 9.63 16.10
CA SER A 44 -7.32 9.78 17.13
C SER A 44 -7.15 11.06 17.95
N ASN A 45 -5.90 11.43 18.29
CA ASN A 45 -5.59 12.64 19.03
C ASN A 45 -5.53 13.87 18.11
N LEU A 46 -6.62 14.62 18.00
CA LEU A 46 -6.70 15.76 17.09
C LEU A 46 -5.81 16.96 17.47
N GLU A 47 -5.37 17.03 18.72
CA GLU A 47 -4.55 18.14 19.23
C GLU A 47 -3.06 17.95 18.96
N LYS A 48 -2.64 16.73 18.62
CA LYS A 48 -1.23 16.39 18.35
C LYS A 48 -1.04 15.68 17.01
N PRO A 49 -1.12 16.41 15.88
CA PRO A 49 -0.98 15.82 14.56
C PRO A 49 0.38 15.13 14.32
N GLU A 50 1.44 15.57 15.00
CA GLU A 50 2.78 14.96 14.94
C GLU A 50 2.84 13.53 15.51
N GLU A 51 1.88 13.13 16.34
CA GLU A 51 1.76 11.75 16.84
C GLU A 51 1.01 10.84 15.85
N TRP A 52 0.42 11.39 14.78
CA TRP A 52 -0.37 10.62 13.84
C TRP A 52 0.49 9.65 13.02
N THR A 53 -0.10 8.51 12.70
CA THR A 53 0.49 7.49 11.84
C THR A 53 -0.35 7.26 10.59
N PHE A 54 0.34 6.96 9.50
CA PHE A 54 -0.24 6.80 8.18
C PHE A 54 0.25 5.52 7.53
N GLN A 55 -0.65 4.84 6.84
CA GLN A 55 -0.29 3.81 5.88
C GLN A 55 0.14 4.52 4.60
N ILE A 56 1.38 4.28 4.19
CA ILE A 56 1.87 4.64 2.86
C ILE A 56 2.07 3.36 2.07
N GLN A 57 1.53 3.33 0.87
CA GLN A 57 1.60 2.17 0.01
C GLN A 57 1.82 2.57 -1.43
N HIS A 58 2.67 1.79 -2.10
CA HIS A 58 2.83 1.83 -3.53
C HIS A 58 2.82 0.42 -4.13
N CYS A 59 1.86 0.20 -5.02
CA CYS A 59 1.79 -1.02 -5.84
C CYS A 59 2.18 -0.65 -7.26
N TRP A 60 2.91 -1.53 -7.94
CA TRP A 60 3.26 -1.36 -9.34
C TRP A 60 3.33 -2.70 -10.06
N TRP A 61 3.28 -2.63 -11.39
CA TRP A 61 3.41 -3.76 -12.29
C TRP A 61 4.68 -3.64 -13.12
N GLY A 62 5.29 -4.79 -13.42
CA GLY A 62 6.55 -4.84 -14.16
C GLY A 62 7.76 -4.38 -13.32
N PRO A 63 8.90 -4.14 -13.98
CA PRO A 63 10.14 -3.79 -13.28
C PRO A 63 10.04 -2.44 -12.55
N PRO A 64 10.83 -2.23 -11.49
CA PRO A 64 11.77 -3.20 -10.92
C PRO A 64 11.07 -4.32 -10.13
N TYR A 65 11.66 -5.51 -10.13
CA TYR A 65 11.20 -6.69 -9.38
C TYR A 65 11.88 -6.80 -8.01
N LEU A 66 11.47 -7.77 -7.17
CA LEU A 66 12.01 -7.93 -5.82
C LEU A 66 13.53 -8.05 -5.77
N ASP A 67 14.12 -8.79 -6.71
CA ASP A 67 15.57 -9.00 -6.75
C ASP A 67 16.35 -7.70 -6.96
N GLU A 68 15.77 -6.74 -7.68
CA GLU A 68 16.35 -5.42 -7.94
C GLU A 68 16.20 -4.46 -6.74
N LEU A 69 15.32 -4.78 -5.79
CA LEU A 69 15.00 -3.96 -4.60
C LEU A 69 15.29 -4.68 -3.28
N LYS A 70 16.20 -5.67 -3.28
CA LYS A 70 16.63 -6.39 -2.07
C LYS A 70 17.32 -5.49 -1.06
N ASP A 71 18.12 -4.55 -1.55
CA ASP A 71 18.82 -3.59 -0.71
C ASP A 71 17.83 -2.55 -0.17
N PRO A 72 17.70 -2.40 1.17
CA PRO A 72 16.74 -1.47 1.77
C PRO A 72 16.91 -0.02 1.31
N LYS A 73 18.16 0.43 1.12
CA LYS A 73 18.46 1.80 0.72
C LYS A 73 18.01 2.06 -0.73
N THR A 74 18.36 1.17 -1.64
CA THR A 74 17.94 1.21 -3.06
C THR A 74 16.41 1.25 -3.17
N ARG A 75 15.73 0.45 -2.35
CA ARG A 75 14.27 0.41 -2.27
C ARG A 75 13.66 1.71 -1.75
N LEU A 76 14.23 2.31 -0.70
CA LEU A 76 13.79 3.60 -0.19
C LEU A 76 14.01 4.71 -1.22
N GLU A 77 15.17 4.74 -1.87
CA GLU A 77 15.51 5.71 -2.93
C GLU A 77 14.54 5.60 -4.11
N PHE A 78 14.20 4.37 -4.52
CA PHE A 78 13.20 4.12 -5.55
C PHE A 78 11.83 4.69 -5.17
N TYR A 79 11.38 4.42 -3.94
CA TYR A 79 10.10 4.93 -3.43
C TYR A 79 10.07 6.47 -3.36
N LYS A 80 11.07 7.08 -2.71
CA LYS A 80 11.22 8.54 -2.62
C LYS A 80 11.26 9.20 -3.99
N THR A 81 11.98 8.59 -4.95
CA THR A 81 12.06 9.08 -6.34
C THR A 81 10.68 9.11 -7.00
N ARG A 82 9.87 8.05 -6.84
CA ARG A 82 8.52 8.03 -7.39
C ARG A 82 7.60 9.04 -6.71
N CYS A 83 7.62 9.11 -5.37
CA CYS A 83 6.84 10.09 -4.61
C CYS A 83 7.21 11.54 -4.96
N SER A 84 8.48 11.84 -5.24
CA SER A 84 8.91 13.20 -5.58
C SER A 84 8.22 13.78 -6.84
N LYS A 85 7.76 12.92 -7.75
CA LYS A 85 7.03 13.30 -8.97
C LYS A 85 5.51 13.34 -8.77
N MET A 86 5.01 12.88 -7.62
CA MET A 86 3.59 12.96 -7.30
C MET A 86 3.21 14.38 -6.86
N CYS A 87 1.91 14.68 -6.87
CA CYS A 87 1.36 15.87 -6.23
C CYS A 87 1.18 15.67 -4.72
N GLU A 88 0.97 16.78 -4.00
CA GLU A 88 0.61 16.69 -2.59
C GLU A 88 -0.76 16.02 -2.41
N PRO A 89 -0.90 15.12 -1.44
CA PRO A 89 -0.01 14.92 -0.29
C PRO A 89 0.97 13.73 -0.43
N PHE A 90 0.95 13.02 -1.57
CA PHE A 90 1.76 11.81 -1.78
C PHE A 90 3.25 12.12 -1.86
N ARG A 91 3.60 13.31 -2.37
CA ARG A 91 4.98 13.78 -2.38
C ARG A 91 5.53 13.92 -0.96
N THR A 92 4.87 14.69 -0.09
CA THR A 92 5.28 14.83 1.30
C THR A 92 5.31 13.48 2.02
N ALA A 93 4.28 12.65 1.84
CA ALA A 93 4.18 11.35 2.51
C ALA A 93 5.42 10.46 2.27
N GLY A 94 5.94 10.43 1.04
CA GLY A 94 7.10 9.61 0.72
C GLY A 94 8.45 10.30 0.91
N VAL A 95 8.57 11.57 0.53
CA VAL A 95 9.87 12.28 0.58
C VAL A 95 10.31 12.59 2.01
N ALA A 96 9.36 12.82 2.93
CA ALA A 96 9.66 13.18 4.32
C ALA A 96 10.07 11.98 5.20
N LEU A 97 10.07 10.75 4.67
CA LEU A 97 10.56 9.59 5.42
C LEU A 97 12.04 9.77 5.82
N PRO A 98 12.47 9.25 6.97
CA PRO A 98 13.89 9.16 7.33
C PRO A 98 14.72 8.45 6.26
N ASP A 99 16.01 8.74 6.17
CA ASP A 99 16.92 8.12 5.19
C ASP A 99 17.32 6.69 5.55
N ASP A 100 17.08 6.27 6.79
CA ASP A 100 17.27 4.93 7.32
C ASP A 100 15.96 4.11 7.40
N GLU A 101 14.85 4.65 6.87
CA GLU A 101 13.55 3.97 6.86
C GLU A 101 13.58 2.66 6.06
N ILE A 102 13.07 1.58 6.65
CA ILE A 102 13.08 0.25 6.01
C ILE A 102 11.66 -0.08 5.52
N LEU A 103 11.43 0.20 4.24
CA LEU A 103 10.15 -0.12 3.60
C LEU A 103 10.04 -1.62 3.31
N PRO A 104 9.05 -2.37 3.82
CA PRO A 104 8.83 -3.74 3.38
C PRO A 104 8.45 -3.80 1.89
N ILE A 105 8.78 -4.91 1.22
CA ILE A 105 8.39 -5.17 -0.16
C ILE A 105 7.89 -6.61 -0.30
N ASP A 106 6.69 -6.76 -0.86
CA ASP A 106 6.05 -8.04 -1.08
C ASP A 106 5.65 -8.21 -2.54
N GLN A 107 5.76 -9.45 -3.05
CA GLN A 107 5.16 -9.79 -4.33
C GLN A 107 3.68 -10.07 -4.13
N SER A 108 2.82 -9.26 -4.73
CA SER A 108 1.40 -9.58 -4.75
C SER A 108 1.19 -10.79 -5.67
N GLN A 109 0.60 -11.85 -5.13
CA GLN A 109 0.25 -13.06 -5.87
C GLN A 109 -1.26 -13.25 -5.86
N GLN A 110 -1.78 -13.67 -7.00
CA GLN A 110 -3.16 -14.12 -7.14
C GLN A 110 -3.15 -15.62 -7.40
N TRP A 111 -4.12 -16.32 -6.83
CA TRP A 111 -4.32 -17.74 -7.07
C TRP A 111 -5.81 -18.03 -7.13
N ALA A 112 -6.17 -18.97 -8.01
CA ALA A 112 -7.56 -19.39 -8.19
C ALA A 112 -7.94 -20.41 -7.10
N PRO A 113 -9.15 -20.33 -6.51
CA PRO A 113 -9.62 -21.34 -5.58
C PRO A 113 -9.52 -22.74 -6.19
N ILE A 114 -8.99 -23.68 -5.41
CA ILE A 114 -8.94 -25.11 -5.76
C ILE A 114 -9.83 -25.90 -4.80
N GLU A 115 -10.34 -27.05 -5.24
CA GLU A 115 -11.00 -27.98 -4.31
C GLU A 115 -10.02 -28.41 -3.22
N TRP A 116 -10.54 -28.54 -1.99
CA TRP A 116 -9.72 -28.85 -0.82
C TRP A 116 -10.53 -29.61 0.25
N ASP A 117 -9.85 -30.39 1.08
CA ASP A 117 -10.46 -31.14 2.18
C ASP A 117 -10.83 -30.19 3.34
N ASN A 118 -12.09 -29.76 3.37
CA ASN A 118 -12.66 -28.93 4.43
C ASN A 118 -12.94 -29.69 5.74
N ARG A 119 -12.43 -30.92 5.88
CA ARG A 119 -12.59 -31.78 7.07
C ARG A 119 -14.05 -31.95 7.45
N ARG A 120 -14.89 -32.30 6.48
CA ARG A 120 -16.35 -32.43 6.65
C ARG A 120 -17.01 -31.13 7.14
N GLY A 121 -16.54 -29.99 6.65
CA GLY A 121 -17.05 -28.67 6.99
C GLY A 121 -16.59 -28.12 8.35
N THR A 122 -15.60 -28.72 9.00
CA THR A 122 -15.07 -28.23 10.29
C THR A 122 -13.96 -27.20 10.15
N VAL A 123 -13.39 -27.06 8.95
CA VAL A 123 -12.37 -26.07 8.60
C VAL A 123 -12.86 -25.30 7.38
N THR A 124 -12.63 -23.99 7.35
CA THR A 124 -12.85 -23.15 6.17
C THR A 124 -11.63 -22.26 5.91
N LEU A 125 -11.43 -21.88 4.65
CA LEU A 125 -10.58 -20.76 4.26
C LEU A 125 -11.48 -19.57 3.92
N ALA A 126 -11.02 -18.34 4.18
CA ALA A 126 -11.74 -17.12 3.85
C ALA A 126 -10.76 -15.97 3.54
N GLY A 127 -11.23 -14.95 2.81
CA GLY A 127 -10.41 -13.79 2.45
C GLY A 127 -9.23 -14.17 1.54
N ASP A 128 -8.08 -13.51 1.74
CA ASP A 128 -6.87 -13.74 0.92
C ASP A 128 -6.36 -15.18 1.03
N ALA A 129 -6.65 -15.88 2.14
CA ALA A 129 -6.33 -17.29 2.33
C ALA A 129 -7.23 -18.24 1.51
N ALA A 130 -8.34 -17.76 0.93
CA ALA A 130 -9.20 -18.52 0.03
C ALA A 130 -9.17 -18.04 -1.42
N HIS A 131 -8.93 -16.75 -1.64
CA HIS A 131 -9.07 -16.11 -2.95
C HIS A 131 -8.25 -14.81 -3.03
N SER A 132 -6.92 -14.88 -2.82
CA SER A 132 -6.06 -13.70 -3.00
C SER A 132 -6.23 -13.12 -4.40
N MET A 133 -6.59 -11.84 -4.49
CA MET A 133 -6.83 -11.14 -5.76
C MET A 133 -5.88 -9.95 -5.90
N LEU A 134 -5.45 -9.68 -7.13
CA LEU A 134 -4.79 -8.41 -7.44
C LEU A 134 -5.85 -7.30 -7.59
N PRO A 135 -5.56 -6.04 -7.19
CA PRO A 135 -6.52 -4.93 -7.27
C PRO A 135 -7.12 -4.66 -8.67
N ARG A 136 -6.47 -5.14 -9.74
CA ARG A 136 -6.96 -5.02 -11.11
C ARG A 136 -8.14 -5.97 -11.42
N GLU A 137 -8.24 -7.09 -10.71
CA GLU A 137 -9.19 -8.16 -10.99
C GLU A 137 -10.40 -8.15 -10.04
N SER A 138 -10.81 -6.98 -9.55
CA SER A 138 -11.93 -6.86 -8.60
C SER A 138 -13.29 -7.38 -9.10
N HIS A 139 -13.37 -7.88 -10.34
CA HIS A 139 -14.44 -8.78 -10.81
C HIS A 139 -13.91 -9.81 -11.83
N PRO A 140 -13.76 -11.09 -11.47
CA PRO A 140 -13.77 -12.14 -12.47
C PRO A 140 -15.22 -12.35 -12.93
N SER A 141 -15.46 -12.27 -14.24
CA SER A 141 -16.72 -12.58 -14.93
C SER A 141 -17.14 -14.06 -14.83
N TYR A 142 -16.68 -14.78 -13.82
CA TYR A 142 -16.80 -16.23 -13.68
C TYR A 142 -17.45 -16.60 -12.35
N PHE A 143 -18.72 -16.23 -12.20
CA PHE A 143 -19.65 -17.06 -11.43
C PHE A 143 -20.48 -17.85 -12.45
N PRO A 144 -20.28 -19.17 -12.59
CA PRO A 144 -21.31 -19.97 -13.23
C PRO A 144 -22.54 -19.91 -12.31
N LEU A 145 -23.64 -19.41 -12.85
CA LEU A 145 -24.97 -19.52 -12.25
C LEU A 145 -25.21 -21.00 -11.93
N ILE A 146 -25.42 -21.30 -10.66
CA ILE A 146 -26.01 -22.55 -10.19
C ILE A 146 -27.53 -22.42 -10.35
#